data_AF-A0A1D6HR39-F1
#
_entry.id   AF-A0A1D6HR39-F1
#
_cell.length_a   1.000
_cell.length_b   1.000
_cell.length_c   1.000
_cell.angle_alpha   90.00
_cell.angle_beta   90.00
_cell.angle_gamma   90.00
#
_symmetry.space_group_name_H-M   'P 1'
#
loop_
_entity.id
_entity.type
_entity.pdbx_description
1 polymer ?
#
loop_
_entity_poly.entity_id
_entity_poly.type
_entity_poly.pdbx_seq_one_letter_code
_entity_poly.pdbx_strand_id
1 'polypeptide(L)'
;MHPGNCFGDTVAVDDLLTAGLAAGSAPVGRAQGTYMTGSMSRPVFVVAVTLMLAAGPYNGSTLVVAGRDDTSQPVRELAVVGGTGALRRAAGHVLWSTARVESSVHAVLQLDVHASVPAPSKTAAAELLVSSA
;
A
#
# COMPACT_ATOMS: atom_id res chain seq x y z
N MET A 1 -20.54 -6.73 0.54
CA MET A 1 -20.33 -5.95 -0.69
C MET A 1 -21.32 -4.80 -0.65
N HIS A 2 -20.89 -3.56 -0.87
CA HIS A 2 -21.81 -2.42 -0.88
C HIS A 2 -22.77 -2.53 -2.08
N PRO A 3 -24.04 -2.07 -1.95
CA PRO A 3 -24.96 -2.01 -3.08
C PRO A 3 -24.33 -1.22 -4.23
N GLY A 4 -24.21 -1.85 -5.41
CA GLY A 4 -23.64 -1.23 -6.61
C GLY A 4 -22.25 -1.71 -7.00
N ASN A 5 -21.49 -2.35 -6.11
CA ASN A 5 -20.20 -2.94 -6.50
C ASN A 5 -20.41 -4.34 -7.10
N CYS A 6 -19.87 -4.60 -8.29
CA CYS A 6 -19.77 -5.92 -8.90
C CYS A 6 -18.42 -6.57 -8.60
N PHE A 7 -18.29 -7.87 -8.85
CA PHE A 7 -17.00 -8.56 -8.84
C PHE A 7 -16.13 -8.07 -10.01
N GLY A 8 -14.84 -7.78 -9.75
CA GLY A 8 -13.91 -7.22 -10.73
C GLY A 8 -13.95 -5.69 -10.84
N ASP A 9 -14.88 -5.02 -10.16
CA ASP A 9 -14.88 -3.56 -10.07
C ASP A 9 -13.55 -3.08 -9.52
N THR A 10 -12.90 -2.21 -10.30
CA THR A 10 -11.58 -1.68 -10.01
C THR A 10 -11.67 -0.18 -9.82
N VAL A 11 -11.13 0.31 -8.72
CA VAL A 11 -11.06 1.74 -8.39
C VAL A 11 -9.61 2.17 -8.32
N ALA A 12 -9.31 3.32 -8.93
CA ALA A 12 -8.04 4.01 -8.72
C ALA A 12 -8.09 4.75 -7.38
N VAL A 13 -6.96 4.76 -6.67
CA VAL A 13 -6.82 5.47 -5.40
C VAL A 13 -5.63 6.40 -5.42
N ASP A 14 -5.80 7.50 -4.70
CA ASP A 14 -4.77 8.50 -4.43
C ASP A 14 -5.06 9.12 -3.05
N ASP A 15 -4.73 8.34 -2.01
CA ASP A 15 -5.08 8.65 -0.63
C ASP A 15 -3.94 9.38 0.08
N LEU A 16 -4.30 10.28 1.00
CA LEU A 16 -3.32 10.95 1.86
C LEU A 16 -2.77 9.97 2.90
N LEU A 17 -1.44 9.89 3.01
CA LEU A 17 -0.79 9.23 4.14
C LEU A 17 -0.44 10.28 5.21
N THR A 18 -0.79 10.00 6.46
CA THR A 18 -0.54 10.88 7.61
C THR A 18 0.29 10.16 8.68
N ALA A 19 1.01 10.93 9.50
CA ALA A 19 1.83 10.39 10.59
C ALA A 19 1.02 9.74 11.74
N GLY A 20 -0.30 9.90 11.74
CA GLY A 20 -1.20 9.37 12.76
C GLY A 20 -2.66 9.51 12.35
N LEU A 21 -3.56 9.04 13.22
CA LEU A 21 -5.00 8.94 12.95
C LEU A 21 -5.80 10.24 13.21
N ALA A 22 -5.18 11.24 13.83
CA ALA A 22 -5.87 12.49 14.12
C ALA A 22 -6.07 13.29 12.81
N ALA A 23 -7.19 14.01 12.70
CA ALA A 23 -7.49 14.79 11.49
C ALA A 23 -6.42 15.86 11.16
N GLY A 24 -5.71 16.36 12.18
CA GLY A 24 -4.60 17.30 12.03
C GLY A 24 -3.21 16.65 12.00
N SER A 25 -3.12 15.32 11.88
CA SER A 25 -1.83 14.64 11.78
C SER A 25 -1.08 15.09 10.52
N ALA A 26 0.23 15.31 10.65
CA ALA A 26 1.05 15.80 9.56
C ALA A 26 1.02 14.84 8.35
N PRO A 27 0.93 15.37 7.12
CA PRO A 27 1.03 14.55 5.92
C PRO A 27 2.45 13.99 5.79
N VAL A 28 2.55 12.71 5.41
CA VAL A 28 3.84 12.02 5.20
C VAL A 28 3.99 11.47 3.78
N GLY A 29 2.94 11.48 2.98
CA GLY A 29 2.98 10.93 1.63
C GLY A 29 1.61 10.73 0.98
N ARG A 30 1.59 9.90 -0.07
CA ARG A 30 0.39 9.46 -0.79
C ARG A 30 0.40 7.96 -0.99
N ALA A 31 -0.76 7.31 -0.97
CA ALA A 31 -0.93 5.92 -1.40
C ALA A 31 -1.66 5.91 -2.74
N GLN A 32 -0.97 5.50 -3.80
CA GLN A 32 -1.50 5.52 -5.16
C GLN A 32 -1.53 4.14 -5.79
N GLY A 33 -2.61 3.79 -6.47
CA GLY A 33 -2.74 2.48 -7.11
C GLY A 33 -4.19 2.07 -7.28
N THR A 34 -4.49 0.80 -7.04
CA THR A 34 -5.80 0.23 -7.29
C THR A 34 -6.29 -0.69 -6.19
N TYR A 35 -7.61 -0.66 -5.96
CA TYR A 35 -8.35 -1.72 -5.28
C TYR A 35 -9.29 -2.38 -6.29
N MET A 36 -9.39 -3.70 -6.26
CA MET A 36 -10.33 -4.45 -7.08
C MET A 36 -11.16 -5.39 -6.20
N THR A 37 -12.47 -5.47 -6.40
CA THR A 37 -13.30 -6.47 -5.69
C THR A 37 -12.86 -7.89 -6.06
N GLY A 38 -12.28 -8.60 -5.10
CA GLY A 38 -11.57 -9.87 -5.30
C GLY A 38 -12.34 -11.11 -4.87
N SER A 39 -13.58 -10.98 -4.42
CA SER A 39 -14.41 -12.12 -4.02
C SER A 39 -15.87 -11.89 -4.36
N MET A 40 -16.53 -12.93 -4.88
CA MET A 40 -17.96 -12.93 -5.16
C MET A 40 -18.82 -13.20 -3.92
N SER A 41 -18.22 -13.64 -2.81
CA SER A 41 -18.95 -14.07 -1.61
C SER A 41 -18.52 -13.37 -0.32
N ARG A 42 -17.39 -12.66 -0.32
CA ARG A 42 -16.82 -11.99 0.86
C ARG A 42 -16.40 -10.55 0.52
N PRO A 43 -16.35 -9.65 1.51
CA PRO A 43 -15.98 -8.25 1.28
C PRO A 43 -14.45 -8.12 1.17
N VAL A 44 -13.92 -8.62 0.05
CA VAL A 44 -12.48 -8.73 -0.21
C VAL A 44 -12.09 -7.81 -1.35
N PHE A 45 -11.00 -7.09 -1.17
CA PHE A 45 -10.29 -6.38 -2.21
C PHE A 45 -8.94 -7.05 -2.52
N VAL A 46 -8.56 -7.07 -3.78
CA VAL A 46 -7.16 -7.24 -4.21
C VAL A 46 -6.58 -5.83 -4.29
N VAL A 47 -5.49 -5.60 -3.56
CA VAL A 47 -4.85 -4.29 -3.44
C VAL A 47 -3.50 -4.31 -4.12
N ALA A 48 -3.21 -3.26 -4.88
CA ALA A 48 -1.88 -2.98 -5.42
C ALA A 48 -1.65 -1.46 -5.34
N VAL A 49 -0.86 -1.02 -4.36
CA VAL A 49 -0.60 0.40 -4.10
C VAL A 49 0.88 0.68 -3.91
N THR A 50 1.28 1.88 -4.30
CA THR A 50 2.60 2.45 -4.02
C THR A 50 2.45 3.52 -2.95
N LEU A 51 3.13 3.34 -1.83
CA LEU A 51 3.26 4.35 -0.78
C LEU A 51 4.39 5.30 -1.16
N MET A 52 4.05 6.50 -1.62
CA MET A 52 4.98 7.57 -1.98
C MET A 52 5.30 8.42 -0.76
N LEU A 53 6.50 8.25 -0.19
CA LEU A 53 6.91 8.93 1.03
C LEU A 53 7.49 10.31 0.70
N ALA A 54 6.94 11.35 1.31
CA ALA A 54 7.27 12.76 1.06
C ALA A 54 7.82 13.49 2.29
N ALA A 55 8.03 12.77 3.40
CA ALA A 55 8.53 13.33 4.65
C ALA A 55 9.41 12.32 5.41
N GLY A 56 10.17 12.82 6.39
CA GLY A 56 11.00 12.00 7.26
C GLY A 56 12.24 11.42 6.56
N PRO A 57 12.90 10.41 7.17
CA PRO A 57 14.18 9.89 6.69
C PRO A 57 14.09 9.16 5.34
N TYR A 58 12.89 8.76 4.92
CA TYR A 58 12.64 8.06 3.66
C TYR A 58 11.99 8.95 2.60
N ASN A 59 12.02 10.28 2.77
CA ASN A 59 11.51 11.22 1.78
C ASN A 59 12.09 10.93 0.37
N GLY A 60 11.22 10.89 -0.64
CA GLY A 60 11.57 10.56 -2.02
C GLY A 60 11.70 9.05 -2.30
N SER A 61 11.49 8.19 -1.29
CA SER A 61 11.43 6.74 -1.45
C SER A 61 9.98 6.27 -1.59
N THR A 62 9.80 5.05 -2.09
CA THR A 62 8.48 4.40 -2.14
C THR A 62 8.53 2.98 -1.58
N LEU A 63 7.39 2.49 -1.11
CA LEU A 63 7.13 1.06 -0.90
C LEU A 63 6.01 0.61 -1.82
N VAL A 64 6.12 -0.60 -2.35
CA VAL A 64 5.04 -1.24 -3.12
C VAL A 64 4.39 -2.29 -2.23
N VAL A 65 3.08 -2.15 -2.03
CA VAL A 65 2.26 -3.02 -1.19
C VAL A 65 1.24 -3.72 -2.09
N ALA A 66 1.18 -5.04 -1.99
CA ALA A 66 0.23 -5.85 -2.75
C ALA A 66 -0.33 -6.99 -1.89
N GLY A 67 -1.61 -7.31 -2.06
CA GLY A 67 -2.20 -8.45 -1.37
C GLY A 67 -3.70 -8.44 -1.32
N ARG A 68 -4.24 -9.24 -0.39
CA ARG A 68 -5.66 -9.48 -0.21
C ARG A 68 -6.15 -8.76 1.05
N ASP A 69 -6.99 -7.74 0.87
CA ASP A 69 -7.65 -6.98 1.93
C ASP A 69 -9.06 -7.54 2.15
N ASP A 70 -9.18 -8.47 3.09
CA ASP A 70 -10.46 -9.02 3.51
C ASP A 70 -11.03 -8.21 4.67
N THR A 71 -11.85 -7.21 4.35
CA THR A 71 -12.36 -6.22 5.32
C THR A 71 -13.27 -6.79 6.41
N SER A 72 -13.64 -8.07 6.37
CA SER A 72 -14.29 -8.71 7.52
C SER A 72 -13.31 -9.16 8.60
N GLN A 73 -12.00 -9.09 8.34
CA GLN A 73 -10.94 -9.38 9.31
C GLN A 73 -10.50 -8.09 10.01
N PRO A 74 -10.25 -8.12 11.34
CA PRO A 74 -9.86 -6.92 12.08
C PRO A 74 -8.46 -6.41 11.69
N VAL A 75 -7.56 -7.33 11.32
CA VAL A 75 -6.21 -7.05 10.85
C VAL A 75 -5.97 -7.88 9.59
N ARG A 76 -5.35 -7.28 8.59
CA ARG A 76 -5.05 -7.93 7.31
C ARG A 76 -3.59 -7.75 6.99
N GLU A 77 -2.93 -8.81 6.56
CA GLU A 77 -1.52 -8.78 6.20
C GLU A 77 -1.39 -8.69 4.67
N LEU A 78 -0.73 -7.65 4.20
CA LEU A 78 -0.36 -7.49 2.80
C LEU A 78 1.14 -7.47 2.65
N ALA A 79 1.64 -7.91 1.50
CA ALA A 79 3.08 -8.00 1.27
C ALA A 79 3.65 -6.64 0.88
N VAL A 80 4.79 -6.30 1.45
CA VAL A 80 5.71 -5.31 0.87
C VAL A 80 6.56 -6.06 -0.14
N VAL A 81 6.31 -5.82 -1.42
CA VAL A 81 6.95 -6.56 -2.54
C VAL A 81 8.17 -5.84 -3.11
N GLY A 82 8.43 -4.61 -2.66
CA GLY A 82 9.52 -3.80 -3.17
C GLY A 82 9.49 -2.37 -2.67
N GLY A 83 10.41 -1.57 -3.19
CA GLY A 83 10.47 -0.14 -2.95
C GLY A 83 11.50 0.54 -3.84
N THR A 84 11.58 1.87 -3.73
CA THR A 84 12.52 2.72 -4.46
C THR A 84 13.31 3.61 -3.49
N GLY A 85 14.32 4.33 -4.00
CA GLY A 85 15.12 5.24 -3.18
C GLY A 85 15.89 4.49 -2.08
N ALA A 86 15.81 5.01 -0.85
CA ALA A 86 16.41 4.40 0.34
C ALA A 86 15.75 3.06 0.73
N LEU A 87 14.55 2.79 0.22
CA LEU A 87 13.80 1.55 0.42
C LEU A 87 13.89 0.60 -0.78
N ARG A 88 14.90 0.80 -1.64
CA ARG A 88 15.13 -0.06 -2.80
C ARG A 88 15.32 -1.52 -2.37
N ARG A 89 14.57 -2.43 -3.00
CA ARG A 89 14.51 -3.87 -2.66
C ARG A 89 13.92 -4.17 -1.27
N ALA A 90 13.22 -3.22 -0.65
CA ALA A 90 12.53 -3.49 0.60
C ALA A 90 11.56 -4.69 0.45
N ALA A 91 11.53 -5.54 1.46
CA ALA A 91 10.60 -6.65 1.56
C ALA A 91 10.05 -6.75 2.99
N GLY A 92 8.87 -7.35 3.14
CA GLY A 92 8.20 -7.49 4.42
C GLY A 92 6.69 -7.53 4.27
N HIS A 93 5.98 -6.97 5.24
CA HIS A 93 4.52 -6.93 5.24
C HIS A 93 3.97 -5.65 5.87
N VAL A 94 2.70 -5.38 5.60
CA VAL A 94 1.92 -4.32 6.23
C VAL A 94 0.75 -4.97 6.95
N LEU A 95 0.60 -4.66 8.24
CA LEU A 95 -0.59 -4.96 9.00
C LEU A 95 -1.57 -3.81 8.84
N TRP A 96 -2.68 -4.09 8.17
CA TRP A 96 -3.70 -3.12 7.81
C TRP A 96 -4.91 -3.28 8.74
N SER A 97 -5.35 -2.22 9.41
CA SER A 97 -6.59 -2.19 10.19
C SER A 97 -7.46 -0.97 9.80
N THR A 98 -8.78 -1.09 9.95
CA THR A 98 -9.72 0.02 9.68
C THR A 98 -9.89 0.78 10.99
N ALA A 99 -9.33 1.98 11.08
CA ALA A 99 -9.38 2.79 12.31
C ALA A 99 -10.77 3.40 12.52
N ARG A 100 -11.38 3.91 11.45
CA ARG A 100 -12.76 4.38 11.45
C ARG A 100 -13.36 4.38 10.04
N VAL A 101 -14.66 4.22 9.97
CA VAL A 101 -15.46 4.40 8.75
C VAL A 101 -16.17 5.73 8.87
N GLU A 102 -15.93 6.65 7.94
CA GLU A 102 -16.51 8.00 7.97
C GLU A 102 -17.74 8.09 7.06
N SER A 103 -17.78 7.31 5.97
CA SER A 103 -18.95 7.16 5.10
C SER A 103 -18.92 5.81 4.36
N SER A 104 -19.90 5.56 3.49
CA SER A 104 -19.95 4.35 2.65
C SER A 104 -18.77 4.22 1.67
N VAL A 105 -18.10 5.32 1.35
CA VAL A 105 -16.98 5.37 0.38
C VAL A 105 -15.69 5.89 1.00
N HIS A 106 -15.67 6.19 2.29
CA HIS A 106 -14.50 6.75 2.95
C HIS A 106 -14.24 6.08 4.31
N ALA A 107 -13.05 5.51 4.44
CA ALA A 107 -12.56 4.92 5.67
C ALA A 107 -11.11 5.36 5.91
N VAL A 108 -10.76 5.56 7.17
CA VAL A 108 -9.38 5.82 7.59
C VAL A 108 -8.76 4.49 7.96
N LEU A 109 -7.70 4.13 7.24
CA LEU A 109 -6.95 2.89 7.46
C LEU A 109 -5.65 3.19 8.22
N GLN A 110 -5.30 2.30 9.15
CA GLN A 110 -4.00 2.31 9.80
C GLN A 110 -3.10 1.27 9.14
N LEU A 111 -1.91 1.70 8.72
CA LEU A 111 -0.89 0.83 8.14
C LEU A 111 0.28 0.74 9.12
N ASP A 112 0.50 -0.45 9.68
CA ASP A 112 1.70 -0.76 10.43
C ASP A 112 2.68 -1.52 9.53
N VAL A 113 3.77 -0.85 9.16
CA VAL A 113 4.67 -1.28 8.09
C VAL A 113 5.91 -1.95 8.68
N HIS A 114 6.04 -3.25 8.43
CA HIS A 114 7.17 -4.08 8.85
C HIS A 114 8.00 -4.44 7.62
N ALA A 115 8.95 -3.58 7.26
CA ALA A 115 9.79 -3.76 6.07
C ALA A 115 11.26 -3.58 6.38
N SER A 116 12.11 -4.30 5.65
CA SER A 116 13.57 -4.15 5.72
C SER A 116 14.18 -4.20 4.32
N VAL A 117 15.31 -3.50 4.16
CA VAL A 117 16.12 -3.58 2.95
C VAL A 117 17.18 -4.67 3.15
N PRO A 118 17.32 -5.64 2.23
CA PRO A 118 18.34 -6.66 2.34
C PRO A 118 19.73 -6.03 2.27
N ALA A 119 20.68 -6.60 3.03
CA ALA A 119 22.07 -6.18 2.98
C ALA A 119 22.61 -6.30 1.54
N PRO A 120 23.53 -5.40 1.12
CA PRO A 120 24.14 -5.49 -0.20
C PRO A 120 24.79 -6.88 -0.41
N SER A 121 24.39 -7.59 -1.46
CA SER A 121 25.07 -8.83 -1.84
C SER A 121 26.43 -8.53 -2.45
N LYS A 122 27.45 -9.35 -2.16
CA LYS A 122 28.78 -9.24 -2.80
C LYS A 122 28.78 -9.59 -4.29
N THR A 123 27.72 -10.22 -4.80
CA THR A 123 27.58 -10.56 -6.21
C THR A 123 27.35 -9.30 -7.03
N ALA A 124 28.20 -9.06 -8.03
CA ALA A 124 28.05 -7.96 -8.96
C ALA A 124 26.69 -8.07 -9.69
N ALA A 125 25.85 -7.05 -9.53
CA ALA A 125 24.64 -6.92 -10.33
C ALA A 125 25.02 -6.39 -11.72
N ALA A 126 24.54 -7.04 -12.78
CA ALA A 126 24.60 -6.47 -14.12
C ALA A 126 23.54 -5.38 -14.24
N GLU A 127 23.95 -4.17 -14.60
CA GLU A 127 23.01 -3.11 -15.01
C GLU A 127 22.76 -3.24 -16.51
N LEU A 128 21.49 -3.33 -16.88
CA LEU A 128 21.05 -3.33 -18.27
C LEU A 128 20.19 -2.09 -18.49
N LEU A 129 20.68 -1.18 -19.32
CA LEU A 129 19.90 -0.04 -19.79
C LEU A 129 19.21 -0.45 -21.10
N VAL A 130 17.89 -0.36 -21.11
CA VAL A 130 17.04 -0.60 -22.27
C VAL A 130 16.16 0.62 -22.52
N SER A 131 15.89 0.91 -23.79
CA SER A 131 15.05 2.02 -24.23
C SER A 131 13.95 1.49 -25.15
N SER A 132 12.72 1.95 -24.97
CA SER A 132 11.62 1.75 -25.91
C SER A 132 11.47 2.97 -26.82
N ALA A 133 11.13 2.74 -28.09
CA ALA A 133 10.75 3.78 -29.06
C ALA A 133 9.24 4.03 -29.02
#